data_AF-T1DBP4-F1
#
_entry.id   AF-T1DBP4-F1
#
_cell.length_a   1.000
_cell.length_b   1.000
_cell.length_c   1.000
_cell.angle_alpha   90.00
_cell.angle_beta   90.00
_cell.angle_gamma   90.00
#
_symmetry.space_group_name_H-M   'P 1'
#
loop_
_entity.id
_entity.type
_entity.pdbx_description
1 polymer ?
#
loop_
_entity_poly.entity_id
_entity_poly.type
_entity_poly.pdbx_seq_one_letter_code
_entity_poly.pdbx_strand_id
1 'polypeptide(L)'
;MARGQVRIFDLTLSVTLMSHDLKELQEAIVQLKQTAAGFSLVLRETWLEEAVAFRSTMPLNQAIVRRVRPIPTTPLATTFPFTAGELLHEQGELWGLNLSTGNAIIVDPRRYSPAHLLLVAQTRSGKSMCIKVLATQALFTADEDVMILDPSPAIDYERWARRVGGTYARFAVGSDDRINPCEILLPADMKRIDDDMLRPVT
;
A
#
# COMPACT_ATOMS: atom_id res chain seq x y z
N MET A 1 -22.84 -5.27 -16.90
CA MET A 1 -23.05 -6.72 -17.07
C MET A 1 -22.12 -7.22 -18.16
N ALA A 2 -20.88 -7.59 -17.81
CA ALA A 2 -19.86 -7.95 -18.78
C ALA A 2 -19.99 -9.43 -19.17
N ARG A 3 -20.06 -9.71 -20.48
CA ARG A 3 -20.00 -11.06 -21.05
C ARG A 3 -18.64 -11.69 -20.72
N GLY A 4 -18.55 -12.41 -19.61
CA GLY A 4 -17.35 -13.13 -19.19
C GLY A 4 -17.16 -14.41 -20.00
N GLN A 5 -16.44 -14.36 -21.11
CA GLN A 5 -15.92 -15.58 -21.75
C GLN A 5 -14.79 -16.13 -20.87
N VAL A 6 -15.11 -17.10 -20.01
CA VAL A 6 -14.10 -17.88 -19.28
C VAL A 6 -13.35 -18.73 -20.30
N ARG A 7 -12.03 -18.54 -20.42
CA ARG A 7 -11.17 -19.40 -21.23
C ARG A 7 -10.60 -20.49 -20.35
N ILE A 8 -10.50 -21.69 -20.89
CA ILE A 8 -9.90 -22.85 -20.21
C ILE A 8 -8.51 -23.03 -20.79
N PHE A 9 -7.53 -23.24 -19.92
CA PHE A 9 -6.13 -23.46 -20.27
C PHE A 9 -5.66 -24.78 -19.67
N ASP A 10 -4.79 -25.48 -20.39
CA ASP A 10 -4.12 -26.67 -19.89
C ASP A 10 -2.86 -26.25 -19.10
N LEU A 11 -2.82 -26.58 -17.81
CA LEU A 11 -1.72 -26.25 -16.91
C LEU A 11 -1.05 -27.52 -16.38
N THR A 12 0.28 -27.55 -16.42
CA THR A 12 1.11 -28.51 -15.69
C THR A 12 1.98 -27.75 -14.69
N LEU A 13 1.89 -28.08 -13.40
CA LEU A 13 2.77 -27.55 -12.36
C LEU A 13 3.80 -28.62 -12.00
N SER A 14 5.08 -28.33 -12.24
CA SER A 14 6.19 -29.22 -11.94
C SER A 14 7.16 -28.53 -10.98
N VAL A 15 7.60 -29.25 -9.94
CA VAL A 15 8.58 -28.78 -8.96
C VAL A 15 9.74 -29.76 -8.94
N THR A 16 10.96 -29.25 -9.10
CA THR A 16 12.18 -30.04 -9.01
C THR A 16 12.89 -29.69 -7.72
N LEU A 17 13.10 -30.70 -6.88
CA LEU A 17 13.95 -30.63 -5.70
C LEU A 17 15.31 -31.23 -6.05
N MET A 18 16.39 -30.59 -5.59
CA MET A 18 17.75 -31.06 -5.75
C MET A 18 18.44 -31.03 -4.39
N SER A 19 19.16 -32.10 -4.06
CA SER A 19 20.05 -32.18 -2.90
C SER A 19 21.24 -33.07 -3.27
N HIS A 20 22.35 -32.90 -2.55
CA HIS A 20 23.53 -33.74 -2.66
C HIS A 20 23.44 -35.03 -1.83
N ASP A 21 22.45 -35.16 -0.95
CA ASP A 21 22.23 -36.30 -0.07
C ASP A 21 20.81 -36.88 -0.24
N LEU A 22 20.73 -38.21 -0.33
CA LEU A 22 19.45 -38.89 -0.58
C LEU A 22 18.48 -38.77 0.60
N LYS A 23 18.99 -38.78 1.83
CA LYS A 23 18.17 -38.67 3.04
C LYS A 23 17.59 -37.27 3.15
N GLU A 24 18.40 -36.24 2.91
CA GLU A 24 17.95 -34.84 2.87
C GLU A 24 16.87 -34.64 1.78
N LEU A 25 17.07 -35.21 0.58
CA LEU A 25 16.08 -35.15 -0.49
C LEU A 25 14.74 -35.77 -0.08
N GLN A 26 14.76 -36.93 0.58
CA GLN A 26 13.55 -37.60 1.05
C GLN A 26 12.82 -36.78 2.12
N GLU A 27 13.55 -36.19 3.06
CA GLU A 27 12.98 -35.29 4.08
C GLU A 27 12.33 -34.06 3.43
N ALA A 28 13.00 -33.43 2.45
CA ALA A 28 12.47 -32.30 1.70
C ALA A 28 11.21 -32.66 0.89
N ILE A 29 11.15 -33.85 0.27
CA ILE A 29 9.96 -34.34 -0.44
C ILE A 29 8.77 -34.44 0.51
N VAL A 30 8.96 -35.01 1.70
CA VAL A 30 7.91 -35.14 2.71
C VAL A 30 7.41 -33.77 3.16
N GLN A 31 8.32 -32.85 3.48
CA GLN A 31 7.96 -31.48 3.88
C GLN A 31 7.22 -30.72 2.78
N LEU A 32 7.67 -30.82 1.53
CA LEU A 32 7.01 -30.18 0.39
C LEU A 32 5.58 -30.71 0.21
N LYS A 33 5.38 -32.03 0.30
CA LYS A 33 4.05 -32.65 0.21
C LYS A 33 3.14 -32.23 1.35
N GLN A 34 3.65 -32.13 2.57
CA GLN A 34 2.87 -31.66 3.73
C GLN A 34 2.44 -30.21 3.56
N THR A 35 3.36 -29.33 3.16
CA THR A 35 3.06 -27.91 2.87
C THR A 35 2.01 -27.79 1.77
N ALA A 36 2.18 -28.53 0.66
CA ALA A 36 1.22 -28.53 -0.43
C ALA A 36 -0.17 -29.03 0.01
N ALA A 37 -0.23 -30.07 0.84
CA ALA A 37 -1.49 -30.58 1.38
C ALA A 37 -2.22 -29.53 2.25
N GLY A 38 -1.49 -28.69 2.97
CA GLY A 38 -2.05 -27.53 3.69
C GLY A 38 -2.78 -26.54 2.78
N PHE A 39 -2.34 -26.42 1.53
CA PHE A 39 -3.00 -25.62 0.48
C PHE A 39 -4.00 -26.43 -0.36
N SER A 40 -4.42 -27.61 0.09
CA SER A 40 -5.27 -28.54 -0.68
C SER A 40 -4.68 -28.95 -2.05
N LEU A 41 -3.36 -28.89 -2.18
CA LEU A 41 -2.62 -29.33 -3.37
C LEU A 41 -2.07 -30.74 -3.16
N VAL A 42 -2.33 -31.62 -4.13
CA VAL A 42 -1.80 -32.99 -4.13
C VAL A 42 -0.66 -33.09 -5.12
N LEU A 43 0.57 -33.07 -4.62
CA LEU A 43 1.77 -33.32 -5.42
C LEU A 43 1.99 -34.83 -5.59
N ARG A 44 2.35 -35.23 -6.82
CA ARG A 44 2.70 -36.60 -7.15
C ARG A 44 4.16 -36.65 -7.62
N GLU A 45 4.90 -37.61 -7.08
CA GLU A 45 6.24 -37.91 -7.57
C GLU A 45 6.15 -38.55 -8.96
N THR A 46 7.10 -38.21 -9.82
CA THR A 46 7.21 -38.74 -11.20
C THR A 46 8.06 -40.01 -11.21
N TRP A 47 7.62 -41.03 -10.47
CA TRP A 47 8.28 -42.34 -10.43
C TRP A 47 8.50 -42.88 -11.84
N LEU A 48 9.72 -43.33 -12.14
CA LEU A 48 10.15 -43.84 -13.45
C LEU A 48 10.17 -42.82 -14.60
N GLU A 49 9.80 -41.57 -14.33
CA GLU A 49 9.84 -40.44 -15.26
C GLU A 49 10.71 -39.29 -14.71
N GLU A 50 11.58 -39.54 -13.74
CA GLU A 50 12.35 -38.51 -13.03
C GLU A 50 13.24 -37.72 -14.00
N ALA A 51 13.95 -38.40 -14.89
CA ALA A 51 14.79 -37.77 -15.90
C ALA A 51 13.97 -36.92 -16.90
N VAL A 52 12.74 -37.36 -17.22
CA VAL A 52 11.83 -36.65 -18.14
C VAL A 52 11.23 -35.41 -17.46
N ALA A 53 10.84 -35.55 -16.20
CA ALA A 53 10.34 -34.46 -15.37
C ALA A 53 11.41 -33.40 -15.12
N PHE A 54 12.64 -33.82 -14.82
CA PHE A 54 13.77 -32.92 -14.63
C PHE A 54 14.01 -32.05 -15.87
N ARG A 55 14.06 -32.65 -17.07
CA ARG A 55 14.17 -31.93 -18.34
C ARG A 55 13.02 -30.93 -18.56
N SER A 56 11.82 -31.24 -18.05
CA SER A 56 10.65 -30.36 -18.17
C SER A 56 10.73 -29.12 -17.29
N THR A 57 11.52 -29.18 -16.21
CA THR A 57 11.78 -28.04 -15.32
C THR A 57 13.05 -27.27 -15.65
N MET A 58 13.89 -27.79 -16.55
CA MET A 58 15.05 -27.05 -17.03
C MET A 58 14.62 -25.83 -17.85
N PRO A 59 15.43 -24.76 -17.88
CA PRO A 59 15.15 -23.54 -18.67
C PRO A 59 15.37 -23.75 -20.19
N LEU A 60 15.04 -24.94 -20.71
CA LEU A 60 15.19 -25.33 -22.11
C LEU A 60 13.89 -25.19 -22.91
N ASN A 61 12.82 -24.71 -22.27
CA ASN A 61 11.48 -24.58 -22.86
C ASN A 61 10.96 -25.90 -23.49
N GLN A 62 11.27 -27.03 -22.86
CA GLN A 62 10.82 -28.35 -23.30
C GLN A 62 9.83 -28.90 -22.29
N ALA A 63 8.52 -28.64 -22.47
CA ALA A 63 7.50 -29.25 -21.63
C ALA A 63 7.25 -30.71 -22.05
N ILE A 64 8.04 -31.65 -21.50
CA ILE A 64 7.98 -33.08 -21.87
C ILE A 64 6.91 -33.82 -21.05
N VAL A 65 6.71 -33.45 -19.78
CA VAL A 65 5.64 -33.99 -18.94
C VAL A 65 4.29 -33.45 -19.42
N ARG A 66 3.46 -34.34 -19.99
CA ARG A 66 2.15 -34.00 -20.59
C ARG A 66 0.96 -34.17 -19.64
N ARG A 67 1.20 -34.22 -18.32
CA ARG A 67 0.11 -34.31 -17.33
C ARG A 67 -0.52 -32.95 -17.07
N VAL A 68 -1.41 -32.55 -17.96
CA VAL A 68 -2.12 -31.28 -17.88
C VAL A 68 -3.40 -31.40 -17.04
N ARG A 69 -3.77 -30.30 -16.37
CA ARG A 69 -5.11 -30.09 -15.82
C ARG A 69 -5.77 -28.89 -16.50
N PRO A 70 -7.01 -29.02 -16.98
CA PRO A 70 -7.75 -27.88 -17.48
C PRO A 70 -8.12 -26.96 -16.30
N ILE A 71 -7.76 -25.69 -16.39
CA ILE A 71 -8.01 -24.68 -15.37
C ILE A 71 -8.59 -23.41 -16.03
N PRO A 72 -9.58 -22.74 -15.43
CA PRO A 72 -10.09 -21.48 -15.97
C PRO A 72 -9.09 -20.34 -15.82
N THR A 73 -9.29 -19.24 -16.55
CA THR A 73 -8.41 -18.06 -16.51
C THR A 73 -8.18 -17.50 -15.11
N THR A 74 -9.20 -17.50 -14.25
CA THR A 74 -9.13 -16.85 -12.92
C THR A 74 -8.16 -17.58 -11.97
N PRO A 75 -8.26 -18.90 -11.74
CA PRO A 75 -7.25 -19.61 -10.96
C PRO A 75 -5.89 -19.67 -11.65
N LEU A 76 -5.83 -19.70 -12.99
CA LEU A 76 -4.55 -19.64 -13.72
C LEU A 76 -3.74 -18.39 -13.34
N ALA A 77 -4.39 -17.23 -13.24
CA ALA A 77 -3.73 -15.99 -12.84
C ALA A 77 -3.08 -16.07 -11.45
N THR A 78 -3.64 -16.85 -10.53
CA THR A 78 -3.07 -17.05 -9.18
C THR A 78 -1.86 -17.97 -9.15
N THR A 79 -1.65 -18.79 -10.20
CA THR A 79 -0.48 -19.69 -10.28
C THR A 79 0.78 -18.98 -10.76
N PHE A 80 0.66 -17.77 -11.29
CA PHE A 80 1.81 -16.94 -11.61
C PHE A 80 2.34 -16.30 -10.32
N PRO A 81 3.61 -16.52 -9.95
CA PRO A 81 4.22 -15.95 -8.75
C PRO A 81 4.58 -14.47 -8.96
N PHE A 82 3.73 -13.69 -9.65
CA PHE A 82 3.76 -12.25 -9.52
C PHE A 82 3.06 -11.94 -8.21
N THR A 83 3.81 -12.01 -7.11
CA THR A 83 3.39 -11.46 -5.83
C THR A 83 2.95 -10.03 -6.12
N ALA A 84 1.65 -9.77 -6.12
CA ALA A 84 1.18 -8.42 -5.92
C ALA A 84 1.69 -8.06 -4.53
N GLY A 85 2.81 -7.34 -4.47
CA GLY A 85 3.42 -6.93 -3.21
C GLY A 85 2.36 -6.17 -2.42
N GLU A 86 1.97 -6.70 -1.28
CA GLU A 86 1.06 -6.00 -0.39
C GLU A 86 1.87 -5.00 0.43
N LEU A 87 1.47 -3.73 0.33
CA LEU A 87 2.02 -2.66 1.16
C LEU A 87 1.29 -2.70 2.51
N LEU A 88 1.85 -3.50 3.42
CA LEU A 88 1.34 -3.68 4.78
C LEU A 88 2.48 -3.43 5.78
N HIS A 89 2.53 -2.22 6.33
CA HIS A 89 3.44 -1.90 7.43
C HIS A 89 2.83 -2.32 8.78
N GLU A 90 3.68 -2.71 9.74
CA GLU A 90 3.26 -3.13 11.09
C GLU A 90 2.53 -2.02 11.86
N GLN A 91 2.91 -0.78 11.59
CA GLN A 91 2.28 0.45 12.06
C GLN A 91 2.08 1.34 10.83
N GLY A 92 1.07 2.21 10.83
CA GLY A 92 0.76 3.10 9.72
C GLY A 92 -0.72 3.46 9.64
N GLU A 93 -1.08 4.32 8.69
CA GLU A 93 -2.46 4.66 8.40
C GLU A 93 -3.07 3.68 7.39
N LEU A 94 -4.40 3.58 7.36
CA LEU A 94 -5.14 2.88 6.33
C LEU A 94 -5.31 3.79 5.10
N TRP A 95 -4.79 3.34 3.96
CA TRP A 95 -4.86 4.08 2.69
C TRP A 95 -5.96 3.58 1.76
N GLY A 96 -6.37 2.33 1.92
CA GLY A 96 -7.43 1.74 1.12
C GLY A 96 -7.32 0.23 1.04
N LEU A 97 -7.85 -0.33 -0.04
CA LEU A 97 -7.84 -1.76 -0.30
C LEU A 97 -7.14 -2.03 -1.63
N ASN A 98 -6.39 -3.12 -1.67
CA ASN A 98 -5.90 -3.68 -2.91
C ASN A 98 -7.09 -4.27 -3.66
N LEU A 99 -7.41 -3.74 -4.85
CA LEU A 99 -8.58 -4.19 -5.61
C LEU A 99 -8.45 -5.61 -6.17
N SER A 100 -7.22 -6.12 -6.28
CA SER A 100 -6.94 -7.46 -6.79
C SER A 100 -7.05 -8.53 -5.71
N THR A 101 -6.58 -8.24 -4.49
CA THR A 101 -6.56 -9.21 -3.38
C THR A 101 -7.67 -8.98 -2.35
N GLY A 102 -8.23 -7.77 -2.29
CA GLY A 102 -9.19 -7.35 -1.27
C GLY A 102 -8.56 -6.96 0.06
N ASN A 103 -7.24 -7.09 0.20
CA ASN A 103 -6.52 -6.84 1.45
C ASN A 103 -6.31 -5.34 1.70
N ALA A 104 -6.16 -4.97 2.97
CA ALA A 104 -5.90 -3.60 3.38
C ALA A 104 -4.49 -3.14 2.97
N ILE A 105 -4.40 -1.89 2.54
CA ILE A 105 -3.14 -1.19 2.28
C ILE A 105 -2.86 -0.30 3.48
N ILE A 106 -1.87 -0.69 4.28
CA ILE A 106 -1.43 0.05 5.47
C ILE A 106 -0.02 0.56 5.21
N VAL A 107 0.14 1.88 5.23
CA VAL A 107 1.41 2.54 4.93
C VAL A 107 1.75 3.49 6.06
N ASP A 108 3.02 3.52 6.39
CA ASP A 108 3.63 4.43 7.35
C ASP A 108 4.57 5.38 6.60
N PRO A 109 4.16 6.63 6.36
CA PRO A 109 4.95 7.64 5.67
C PRO A 109 6.30 7.92 6.35
N ARG A 110 6.37 7.74 7.68
CA ARG A 110 7.56 8.06 8.48
C ARG A 110 8.74 7.13 8.18
N ARG A 111 8.48 5.97 7.56
CA ARG A 111 9.54 5.07 7.09
C ARG A 111 10.32 5.63 5.90
N TYR A 112 9.79 6.63 5.21
CA TYR A 112 10.42 7.22 4.03
C TYR A 112 10.97 8.61 4.37
N SER A 113 12.23 8.87 4.04
CA SER A 113 12.86 10.16 4.22
C SER A 113 13.37 10.70 2.87
N PRO A 114 12.81 11.80 2.33
CA PRO A 114 11.75 12.65 2.90
C PRO A 114 10.33 12.10 2.69
N ALA A 115 9.44 12.30 3.66
CA ALA A 115 8.06 11.80 3.66
C ALA A 115 7.09 12.69 2.85
N HIS A 116 7.38 12.92 1.57
CA HIS A 116 6.50 13.71 0.69
C HIS A 116 5.45 12.85 -0.01
N LEU A 117 4.21 13.36 -0.09
CA LEU A 117 3.10 12.70 -0.76
C LEU A 117 2.52 13.57 -1.88
N LEU A 118 2.37 12.99 -3.07
CA LEU A 118 1.65 13.59 -4.19
C LEU A 118 0.35 12.83 -4.46
N LEU A 119 -0.79 13.51 -4.29
CA LEU A 119 -2.12 12.97 -4.60
C LEU A 119 -2.72 13.66 -5.84
N VAL A 120 -2.76 12.91 -6.94
CA VAL A 120 -3.31 13.32 -8.24
C VAL A 120 -4.63 12.62 -8.48
N ALA A 121 -5.69 13.39 -8.70
CA ALA A 121 -6.99 12.85 -9.05
C ALA A 121 -7.84 13.91 -9.75
N GLN A 122 -8.81 13.46 -10.56
CA GLN A 122 -9.77 14.36 -11.22
C GLN A 122 -10.72 15.02 -10.20
N THR A 123 -11.33 16.15 -10.56
CA THR A 123 -12.34 16.80 -9.71
C THR A 123 -13.49 15.84 -9.41
N ARG A 124 -13.96 15.79 -8.14
CA ARG A 124 -14.99 14.87 -7.62
C ARG A 124 -14.61 13.37 -7.57
N SER A 125 -13.34 13.03 -7.72
CA SER A 125 -12.83 11.65 -7.52
C SER A 125 -12.73 11.23 -6.04
N GLY A 126 -12.95 12.15 -5.09
CA GLY A 126 -12.77 11.89 -3.67
C GLY A 126 -11.43 12.37 -3.09
N LYS A 127 -10.62 13.14 -3.83
CA LYS A 127 -9.35 13.75 -3.32
C LYS A 127 -9.51 14.39 -1.94
N SER A 128 -10.45 15.32 -1.76
CA SER A 128 -10.63 16.02 -0.49
C SER A 128 -11.12 15.10 0.63
N MET A 129 -11.87 14.04 0.31
CA MET A 129 -12.31 13.04 1.28
C MET A 129 -11.14 12.17 1.74
N CYS A 130 -10.31 11.70 0.79
CA CYS A 130 -9.08 10.97 1.07
C CYS A 130 -8.14 11.76 1.99
N ILE A 131 -7.89 13.04 1.66
CA ILE A 131 -7.04 13.92 2.48
C ILE A 131 -7.60 14.07 3.91
N LYS A 132 -8.91 14.30 4.08
CA LYS A 132 -9.51 14.42 5.42
C LYS A 132 -9.39 13.13 6.22
N VAL A 133 -9.56 11.96 5.59
CA VAL A 133 -9.40 10.65 6.25
C VAL A 133 -7.96 10.44 6.69
N LEU A 134 -6.98 10.69 5.82
CA LEU A 134 -5.56 10.58 6.16
C LEU A 134 -5.17 11.59 7.26
N ALA A 135 -5.59 12.85 7.15
CA ALA A 135 -5.37 13.87 8.16
C ALA A 135 -5.97 13.50 9.52
N THR A 136 -7.17 12.93 9.53
CA THR A 136 -7.82 12.48 10.77
C THR A 136 -7.06 11.32 11.40
N GLN A 137 -6.54 10.38 10.59
CA GLN A 137 -5.69 9.29 11.09
C GLN A 137 -4.36 9.82 11.63
N ALA A 138 -3.73 10.80 10.99
CA ALA A 138 -2.52 11.43 11.48
C ALA A 138 -2.75 12.10 12.86
N LEU A 139 -3.85 12.86 13.00
CA LEU A 139 -4.22 13.52 14.26
C LEU A 139 -4.44 12.52 15.41
N PHE A 140 -5.19 11.44 15.19
CA PHE A 140 -5.63 10.55 16.28
C PHE A 140 -4.74 9.32 16.49
N THR A 141 -4.10 8.81 15.44
CA THR A 141 -3.28 7.59 15.49
C THR A 141 -1.79 7.92 15.62
N ALA A 142 -1.33 8.96 14.93
CA ALA A 142 0.08 9.35 14.92
C ALA A 142 0.41 10.49 15.89
N ASP A 143 -0.61 11.15 16.47
CA ASP A 143 -0.47 12.32 17.36
C ASP A 143 0.31 13.47 16.69
N GLU A 144 0.04 13.69 15.39
CA GLU A 144 0.72 14.68 14.57
C GLU A 144 -0.11 15.94 14.34
N ASP A 145 0.56 17.08 14.26
CA ASP A 145 -0.08 18.35 13.88
C ASP A 145 -0.40 18.37 12.38
N VAL A 146 -1.64 18.73 12.05
CA VAL A 146 -2.09 18.83 10.65
C VAL A 146 -2.44 20.27 10.28
N MET A 147 -1.73 20.79 9.27
CA MET A 147 -2.02 22.08 8.64
C MET A 147 -2.48 21.86 7.19
N ILE A 148 -3.65 22.40 6.85
CA ILE A 148 -4.22 22.31 5.49
C ILE A 148 -4.34 23.71 4.89
N LEU A 149 -3.74 23.89 3.72
CA LEU A 149 -3.88 25.08 2.89
C LEU A 149 -4.78 24.72 1.70
N ASP A 150 -6.02 25.20 1.70
CA ASP A 150 -6.96 24.99 0.60
C ASP A 150 -7.35 26.31 -0.06
N PRO A 151 -7.07 26.51 -1.36
CA PRO A 151 -7.54 27.67 -2.11
C PRO A 151 -9.03 27.58 -2.50
N SER A 152 -9.70 26.44 -2.22
CA SER A 152 -11.10 26.19 -2.58
C SER A 152 -12.09 26.81 -1.56
N PRO A 153 -13.40 26.87 -1.87
CA PRO A 153 -14.39 27.46 -0.98
C PRO A 153 -14.43 26.80 0.41
N ALA A 154 -14.54 27.64 1.44
CA ALA A 154 -14.32 27.31 2.85
C ALA A 154 -15.14 26.15 3.46
N ILE A 155 -16.33 25.88 2.94
CA ILE A 155 -17.39 25.15 3.67
C ILE A 155 -16.94 23.76 4.12
N ASP A 156 -16.15 23.08 3.29
CA ASP A 156 -15.84 21.67 3.48
C ASP A 156 -14.76 21.41 4.53
N TYR A 157 -13.70 22.21 4.56
CA TYR A 157 -12.61 22.07 5.54
C TYR A 157 -12.91 22.81 6.84
N GLU A 158 -13.68 23.90 6.80
CA GLU A 158 -14.13 24.58 8.02
C GLU A 158 -14.97 23.66 8.90
N ARG A 159 -15.95 22.96 8.31
CA ARG A 159 -16.79 22.00 9.05
C ARG A 159 -15.98 20.83 9.61
N TRP A 160 -15.00 20.35 8.85
CA TRP A 160 -14.13 19.27 9.28
C TRP A 160 -13.22 19.72 10.44
N ALA A 161 -12.54 20.87 10.31
CA ALA A 161 -11.65 21.43 11.33
C ALA A 161 -12.38 21.59 12.68
N ARG A 162 -13.57 22.19 12.68
CA ARG A 162 -14.39 22.34 13.89
C ARG A 162 -14.76 20.99 14.52
N ARG A 163 -14.93 19.94 13.72
CA ARG A 163 -15.35 18.61 14.20
C ARG A 163 -14.21 17.78 14.78
N VAL A 164 -12.98 18.03 14.31
CA VAL A 164 -11.76 17.44 14.89
C VAL A 164 -11.17 18.29 16.02
N GLY A 165 -11.83 19.38 16.42
CA GLY A 165 -11.38 20.27 17.49
C GLY A 165 -10.29 21.27 17.06
N GLY A 166 -10.05 21.42 15.77
CA GLY A 166 -9.08 22.36 15.21
C GLY A 166 -9.64 23.75 14.93
N THR A 167 -8.74 24.65 14.55
CA THR A 167 -9.05 26.04 14.19
C THR A 167 -9.13 26.18 12.67
N TYR A 168 -10.08 27.00 12.20
CA TYR A 168 -10.16 27.39 10.80
C TYR A 168 -9.93 28.91 10.69
N ALA A 169 -8.89 29.30 9.95
CA ALA A 169 -8.60 30.70 9.64
C ALA A 169 -8.94 30.98 8.17
N ARG A 170 -9.75 32.00 7.92
CA ARG A 170 -10.21 32.36 6.58
C ARG A 170 -9.43 33.56 6.06
N PHE A 171 -8.61 33.36 5.03
CA PHE A 171 -7.92 34.46 4.34
C PHE A 171 -8.72 34.95 3.15
N ALA A 172 -9.50 36.01 3.34
CA ALA A 172 -10.28 36.64 2.27
C ALA A 172 -10.32 38.16 2.44
N VAL A 173 -10.63 38.90 1.37
CA VAL A 173 -10.83 40.35 1.47
C VAL A 173 -12.00 40.63 2.43
N GLY A 174 -11.73 41.32 3.53
CA GLY A 174 -12.70 41.59 4.59
C GLY A 174 -12.83 40.52 5.68
N SER A 175 -11.93 39.53 5.73
CA SER A 175 -11.83 38.62 6.89
C SER A 175 -11.15 39.30 8.08
N ASP A 176 -11.55 38.89 9.28
CA ASP A 176 -10.88 39.30 10.52
C ASP A 176 -9.53 38.57 10.70
N ASP A 177 -9.39 37.37 10.13
CA ASP A 177 -8.14 36.60 10.15
C ASP A 177 -7.08 37.24 9.25
N ARG A 178 -5.88 37.48 9.80
CA ARG A 178 -4.74 38.09 9.13
C ARG A 178 -3.45 37.36 9.50
N ILE A 179 -2.56 37.21 8.54
CA ILE A 179 -1.17 36.78 8.77
C ILE A 179 -0.28 37.96 8.40
N ASN A 180 0.68 38.28 9.26
CA ASN A 180 1.73 39.25 8.94
C ASN A 180 2.96 38.51 8.38
N PRO A 181 3.22 38.56 7.06
CA PRO A 181 4.38 37.88 6.47
C PRO A 181 5.72 38.52 6.88
N CYS A 182 5.69 39.74 7.42
CA CYS A 182 6.86 40.44 7.93
C CYS A 182 7.04 40.26 9.44
N GLU A 183 6.19 39.47 10.10
CA GLU A 183 6.37 39.15 11.51
C GLU A 183 7.57 38.22 11.67
N ILE A 184 8.54 38.66 12.46
CA ILE A 184 9.72 37.88 12.79
C ILE A 184 9.39 37.11 14.06
N LEU A 185 9.25 35.79 13.93
CA LEU A 185 9.16 34.89 15.08
C LEU A 185 10.57 34.74 15.67
N LEU A 186 10.78 35.34 16.84
CA LEU A 186 12.03 35.18 17.58
C LEU A 186 12.04 33.82 18.28
N PRO A 187 13.20 33.14 18.37
CA PRO A 187 13.40 31.99 19.24
C PRO A 187 12.96 32.31 20.69
N ALA A 188 12.40 31.32 21.39
CA ALA A 188 11.76 31.51 22.70
C ALA A 188 12.68 32.09 23.80
N ASP A 189 13.99 32.01 23.60
CA ASP A 189 15.07 32.49 24.44
C ASP A 189 15.49 33.95 24.17
N MET A 190 15.00 34.56 23.08
CA MET A 190 15.33 35.93 22.71
C MET A 190 14.20 36.90 23.10
N LYS A 191 14.45 37.73 24.13
CA LYS A 191 13.51 38.78 24.53
C LYS A 191 13.41 39.84 23.44
N ARG A 192 12.18 40.26 23.11
CA ARG A 192 11.92 41.43 22.26
C ARG A 192 12.61 42.64 22.89
N ILE A 193 13.42 43.34 22.11
CA ILE A 193 14.17 44.52 22.56
C ILE A 193 13.26 45.76 22.69
N ASP A 194 12.04 45.71 22.14
CA ASP A 194 11.32 46.92 21.71
C ASP A 194 9.86 47.04 22.18
N ASP A 195 9.49 46.57 23.37
CA ASP A 195 8.19 46.96 23.96
C ASP A 195 8.16 48.46 24.33
N ASP A 196 9.31 49.13 24.43
CA ASP A 196 9.42 50.58 24.67
C ASP A 196 9.41 51.45 23.39
N MET A 197 9.63 50.87 22.20
CA MET A 197 9.67 51.60 20.92
C MET A 197 8.31 51.71 20.21
N LEU A 198 7.26 51.09 20.76
CA LEU A 198 5.89 51.15 20.23
C LEU A 198 5.08 52.35 20.72
N ARG A 199 5.69 53.29 21.46
CA ARG A 199 4.98 54.52 21.84
C ARG A 199 4.84 55.41 20.59
N PRO A 200 3.63 55.90 20.26
CA PRO A 200 3.47 56.82 19.16
C PRO A 200 4.27 58.09 19.48
N VAL A 201 5.17 58.45 18.57
CA VAL A 201 5.84 59.75 18.61
C VAL A 201 4.76 60.79 18.32
N THR A 202 4.34 61.52 19.36
CA THR A 202 3.49 62.72 19.24
C THR A 202 4.17 63.81 18.44
#